data_AF-A0A388PNB7-F1
#
_entry.id   AF-A0A388PNB7-F1
#
_cell.length_a   1.000
_cell.length_b   1.000
_cell.length_c   1.000
_cell.angle_alpha   90.00
_cell.angle_beta   90.00
_cell.angle_gamma   90.00
#
_symmetry.space_group_name_H-M   'P 1'
#
loop_
_entity.id
_entity.type
_entity.pdbx_description
1 polymer ?
#
loop_
_entity_poly.entity_id
_entity_poly.type
_entity_poly.pdbx_seq_one_letter_code
_entity_poly.pdbx_strand_id
1 'polypeptide(L)'
;MRAVFSALALVWATLTWAEAPLHPTLEGKVVTGYQGWFRAEGDASGLGWVHYGPGKRLAPDKCGFDLWPDLSELTPEERYPSPFRFADGRTADLFSSVHPVTVRRHFRWMKDYGLDGAMLQRFAVGLGEGRGAASLDTVLRHCTAAANAEGRSLTVMYDLSGLTPGKFPTVGADWRRLVAAGQTKEPCAQHHRGKPLVALWGLGFKDRAPALAEWAALLAEIRATGAAVMLGIPTYWRDEKEDCLADPALRGLLRQADILSPWTVGRVTTPEGASRLSREVWAPDQAWCLAEKKTYLPVIFPGFSWRNLSALRGQHAPLGQIPRLGGRFLWSQAVAARATGATTLYVAMFDELDEGTAIMKCGGPRPIGNFVDLSDVPSDHYLWLSGQAGRMLRGEIPANPDLPQR
;
A
#
# COMPACT_ATOMS: atom_id res chain seq x y z
N MET A 1 23.66 77.41 -12.92
CA MET A 1 23.21 76.35 -12.00
C MET A 1 22.12 75.53 -12.67
N ARG A 2 22.43 74.33 -13.18
CA ARG A 2 21.46 73.31 -13.57
C ARG A 2 21.96 71.99 -13.00
N ALA A 3 21.34 71.53 -11.91
CA ALA A 3 21.64 70.25 -11.30
C ALA A 3 20.70 69.21 -11.92
N VAL A 4 21.27 68.18 -12.52
CA VAL A 4 20.55 66.99 -12.97
C VAL A 4 20.65 65.95 -11.85
N PHE A 5 19.50 65.61 -11.26
CA PHE A 5 19.41 64.49 -10.32
C PHE A 5 19.00 63.24 -11.09
N SER A 6 19.91 62.27 -11.18
CA SER A 6 19.60 60.92 -11.64
C SER A 6 19.11 60.09 -10.46
N ALA A 7 17.84 59.68 -10.47
CA ALA A 7 17.29 58.73 -9.51
C ALA A 7 17.59 57.29 -10.00
N LEU A 8 18.42 56.55 -9.26
CA LEU A 8 18.54 55.10 -9.41
C LEU A 8 17.38 54.44 -8.66
N ALA A 9 16.49 53.76 -9.39
CA ALA A 9 15.53 52.83 -8.83
C ALA A 9 16.16 51.43 -8.73
N LEU A 10 16.41 50.94 -7.52
CA LEU A 10 16.75 49.52 -7.29
C LEU A 10 15.46 48.69 -7.31
N VAL A 11 15.32 47.84 -8.32
CA VAL A 11 14.28 46.80 -8.36
C VAL A 11 14.76 45.61 -7.52
N TRP A 12 14.11 45.38 -6.39
CA TRP A 12 14.30 44.15 -5.60
C TRP A 12 13.44 43.05 -6.21
N ALA A 13 14.07 42.14 -6.97
CA ALA A 13 13.41 40.92 -7.40
C ALA A 13 13.29 39.97 -6.19
N THR A 14 12.08 39.82 -5.66
CA THR A 14 11.79 38.78 -4.67
C THR A 14 11.81 37.42 -5.36
N LEU A 15 12.91 36.67 -5.19
CA LEU A 15 12.96 35.25 -5.49
C LEU A 15 11.99 34.53 -4.53
N THR A 16 10.78 34.24 -5.01
CA THR A 16 9.87 33.32 -4.31
C THR A 16 10.45 31.92 -4.42
N TRP A 17 11.07 31.44 -3.34
CA TRP A 17 11.42 30.03 -3.21
C TRP A 17 10.11 29.24 -3.11
N ALA A 18 9.90 28.26 -3.99
CA ALA A 18 8.80 27.33 -3.83
C ALA A 18 8.98 26.59 -2.49
N GLU A 19 7.93 26.56 -1.67
CA GLU A 19 7.95 25.86 -0.39
C GLU A 19 8.22 24.36 -0.63
N ALA A 20 9.13 23.78 0.16
CA ALA A 20 9.48 22.37 0.00
C ALA A 20 8.24 21.48 0.28
N PRO A 21 8.01 20.40 -0.49
CA PRO A 21 6.87 19.53 -0.25
C PRO A 21 6.96 18.90 1.14
N LEU A 22 5.82 18.77 1.85
CA LEU A 22 5.76 18.21 3.20
C LEU A 22 6.27 16.76 3.29
N HIS A 23 6.24 16.04 2.17
CA HIS A 23 6.67 14.66 2.05
C HIS A 23 7.71 14.50 0.93
N PRO A 24 8.94 15.01 1.09
CA PRO A 24 9.92 15.14 0.00
C PRO A 24 10.62 13.83 -0.41
N THR A 25 10.63 12.85 0.50
CA THR A 25 11.34 11.57 0.33
C THR A 25 10.63 10.43 1.06
N LEU A 26 10.91 9.19 0.66
CA LEU A 26 10.53 7.96 1.37
C LEU A 26 11.61 7.50 2.36
N GLU A 27 12.81 8.10 2.31
CA GLU A 27 13.88 7.77 3.24
C GLU A 27 13.46 7.97 4.70
N GLY A 28 13.74 6.98 5.54
CA GLY A 28 13.33 6.93 6.94
C GLY A 28 11.85 6.61 7.17
N LYS A 29 11.08 6.33 6.10
CA LYS A 29 9.63 6.10 6.19
C LYS A 29 9.24 4.63 6.15
N VAL A 30 8.21 4.29 6.91
CA VAL A 30 7.38 3.10 6.73
C VAL A 30 6.05 3.52 6.12
N VAL A 31 5.79 3.05 4.91
CA VAL A 31 4.51 3.24 4.21
C VAL A 31 3.81 1.91 4.06
N THR A 32 2.50 1.93 3.88
CA THR A 32 1.69 0.71 3.76
C THR A 32 0.84 0.74 2.49
N GLY A 33 0.61 -0.44 1.91
CA GLY A 33 -0.42 -0.59 0.90
C GLY A 33 -1.80 -0.39 1.50
N TYR A 34 -2.66 0.36 0.82
CA TYR A 34 -4.03 0.61 1.25
C TYR A 34 -4.97 0.24 0.12
N GLN A 35 -5.76 -0.82 0.32
CA GLN A 35 -6.65 -1.37 -0.68
C GLN A 35 -7.87 -0.49 -0.89
N GLY A 36 -8.54 -0.11 0.21
CA GLY A 36 -9.72 0.74 0.14
C GLY A 36 -10.88 0.12 -0.65
N TRP A 37 -10.97 -1.21 -0.75
CA TRP A 37 -11.89 -1.90 -1.66
C TRP A 37 -13.12 -2.55 -0.99
N PHE A 38 -13.18 -2.55 0.35
CA PHE A 38 -14.31 -3.14 1.07
C PHE A 38 -15.53 -2.22 0.97
N ARG A 39 -16.66 -2.78 0.56
CA ARG A 39 -17.95 -2.09 0.48
C ARG A 39 -18.98 -2.84 1.30
N ALA A 40 -19.91 -2.11 1.87
CA ALA A 40 -20.99 -2.65 2.66
C ALA A 40 -22.34 -2.41 2.00
N GLU A 41 -23.29 -3.29 2.27
CA GLU A 41 -24.69 -3.04 1.92
C GLU A 41 -25.18 -1.78 2.64
N GLY A 42 -25.81 -0.87 1.89
CA GLY A 42 -26.29 0.42 2.42
C GLY A 42 -25.23 1.53 2.51
N ASP A 43 -23.99 1.29 2.08
CA ASP A 43 -22.98 2.35 2.01
C ASP A 43 -23.21 3.30 0.83
N ALA A 44 -22.47 4.42 0.84
CA ALA A 44 -22.59 5.47 -0.17
C ALA A 44 -22.17 5.05 -1.59
N SER A 45 -21.54 3.88 -1.77
CA SER A 45 -21.20 3.37 -3.11
C SER A 45 -22.40 2.74 -3.81
N GLY A 46 -23.37 2.24 -3.05
CA GLY A 46 -24.51 1.47 -3.59
C GLY A 46 -24.08 0.21 -4.35
N LEU A 47 -22.89 -0.33 -4.08
CA LEU A 47 -22.36 -1.53 -4.73
C LEU A 47 -22.78 -2.82 -4.03
N GLY A 48 -23.26 -2.75 -2.80
CA GLY A 48 -23.50 -3.89 -1.93
C GLY A 48 -22.20 -4.41 -1.30
N TRP A 49 -22.21 -5.64 -0.80
CA TRP A 49 -21.01 -6.25 -0.23
C TRP A 49 -19.94 -6.53 -1.30
N VAL A 50 -18.82 -5.81 -1.27
CA VAL A 50 -17.68 -6.05 -2.18
C VAL A 50 -16.44 -6.41 -1.35
N HIS A 51 -15.65 -7.37 -1.81
CA HIS A 51 -14.49 -7.99 -1.14
C HIS A 51 -14.79 -8.76 0.17
N TYR A 52 -15.99 -8.65 0.73
CA TYR A 52 -16.39 -9.50 1.86
C TYR A 52 -16.89 -10.89 1.45
N GLY A 53 -17.39 -11.06 0.22
CA GLY A 53 -17.93 -12.32 -0.27
C GLY A 53 -18.04 -12.36 -1.80
N PRO A 54 -18.57 -13.46 -2.39
CA PRO A 54 -18.59 -13.63 -3.83
C PRO A 54 -19.60 -12.69 -4.52
N GLY A 55 -19.09 -11.83 -5.40
CA GLY A 55 -19.89 -10.85 -6.13
C GLY A 55 -20.39 -9.75 -5.18
N LYS A 56 -21.70 -9.72 -4.93
CA LYS A 56 -22.36 -8.77 -4.01
C LYS A 56 -22.97 -9.45 -2.77
N ARG A 57 -22.69 -10.73 -2.58
CA ARG A 57 -23.33 -11.58 -1.57
C ARG A 57 -22.36 -11.81 -0.43
N LEU A 58 -22.86 -11.69 0.79
CA LEU A 58 -22.18 -12.06 2.01
C LEU A 58 -23.07 -13.01 2.80
N ALA A 59 -22.52 -14.12 3.26
CA ALA A 59 -23.16 -15.04 4.19
C ALA A 59 -22.09 -15.78 5.02
N PRO A 60 -22.44 -16.36 6.19
CA PRO A 60 -21.50 -17.11 7.02
C PRO A 60 -20.78 -18.26 6.29
N ASP A 61 -21.44 -18.91 5.34
CA ASP A 61 -20.89 -19.98 4.49
C ASP A 61 -20.28 -19.47 3.17
N LYS A 62 -20.41 -18.17 2.88
CA LYS A 62 -19.98 -17.51 1.64
C LYS A 62 -19.35 -16.15 1.94
N CYS A 63 -18.20 -16.19 2.59
CA CYS A 63 -17.34 -15.02 2.79
C CYS A 63 -15.96 -15.27 2.17
N GLY A 64 -15.25 -14.19 1.89
CA GLY A 64 -13.95 -14.21 1.23
C GLY A 64 -12.79 -13.75 2.10
N PHE A 65 -12.95 -13.67 3.43
CA PHE A 65 -11.94 -13.08 4.29
C PHE A 65 -11.72 -13.82 5.60
N ASP A 66 -10.49 -13.76 6.08
CA ASP A 66 -10.01 -14.57 7.19
C ASP A 66 -9.76 -13.75 8.46
N LEU A 67 -9.62 -12.43 8.35
CA LEU A 67 -9.44 -11.53 9.49
C LEU A 67 -10.73 -10.78 9.82
N TRP A 68 -11.14 -10.84 11.08
CA TRP A 68 -12.23 -10.00 11.56
C TRP A 68 -11.69 -8.66 12.08
N PRO A 69 -12.18 -7.50 11.57
CA PRO A 69 -11.72 -6.20 12.02
C PRO A 69 -12.25 -5.89 13.43
N ASP A 70 -11.41 -5.26 14.26
CA ASP A 70 -11.83 -4.74 15.56
C ASP A 70 -12.54 -3.40 15.37
N LEU A 71 -13.85 -3.39 15.58
CA LEU A 71 -14.68 -2.20 15.42
C LEU A 71 -14.98 -1.46 16.73
N SER A 72 -14.30 -1.80 17.83
CA SER A 72 -14.57 -1.22 19.15
C SER A 72 -14.50 0.32 19.16
N GLU A 73 -13.62 0.91 18.36
CA GLU A 73 -13.44 2.37 18.24
C GLU A 73 -14.36 3.04 17.21
N LEU A 74 -15.05 2.27 16.37
CA LEU A 74 -15.94 2.81 15.32
C LEU A 74 -17.24 3.31 15.95
N THR A 75 -17.69 4.46 15.47
CA THR A 75 -19.01 5.02 15.81
C THR A 75 -20.14 4.25 15.11
N PRO A 76 -21.41 4.39 15.54
CA PRO A 76 -22.53 3.70 14.91
C PRO A 76 -22.69 3.94 13.40
N GLU A 77 -22.35 5.13 12.89
CA GLU A 77 -22.42 5.46 11.45
C GLU A 77 -21.36 4.76 10.59
N GLU A 78 -20.25 4.31 11.21
CA GLU A 78 -19.18 3.59 10.53
C GLU A 78 -19.46 2.07 10.45
N ARG A 79 -20.52 1.59 11.12
CA ARG A 79 -20.83 0.17 11.29
C ARG A 79 -22.00 -0.26 10.42
N TYR A 80 -21.79 -1.36 9.71
CA TYR A 80 -22.76 -1.94 8.78
C TYR A 80 -23.15 -3.33 9.26
N PRO A 81 -24.43 -3.57 9.60
CA PRO A 81 -24.91 -4.88 10.03
C PRO A 81 -24.61 -5.96 8.99
N SER A 82 -23.87 -6.98 9.41
CA SER A 82 -23.54 -8.13 8.57
C SER A 82 -24.42 -9.34 8.91
N PRO A 83 -24.42 -10.41 8.10
CA PRO A 83 -25.16 -11.64 8.41
C PRO A 83 -24.48 -12.50 9.49
N PHE A 84 -23.36 -12.07 10.08
CA PHE A 84 -22.64 -12.78 11.11
C PHE A 84 -23.15 -12.46 12.52
N ARG A 85 -22.97 -13.43 13.43
CA ARG A 85 -23.36 -13.32 14.85
C ARG A 85 -22.19 -13.66 15.75
N PHE A 86 -22.07 -12.93 16.86
CA PHE A 86 -21.26 -13.34 17.99
C PHE A 86 -21.91 -14.51 18.73
N ALA A 87 -21.13 -15.19 19.59
CA ALA A 87 -21.61 -16.32 20.39
C ALA A 87 -22.79 -15.95 21.32
N ASP A 88 -22.89 -14.68 21.71
CA ASP A 88 -23.99 -14.14 22.52
C ASP A 88 -25.23 -13.70 21.72
N GLY A 89 -25.24 -13.94 20.40
CA GLY A 89 -26.36 -13.62 19.51
C GLY A 89 -26.38 -12.20 18.95
N ARG A 90 -25.48 -11.31 19.39
CA ARG A 90 -25.39 -9.95 18.81
C ARG A 90 -24.95 -10.00 17.35
N THR A 91 -25.41 -9.04 16.53
CA THR A 91 -24.88 -8.82 15.17
C THR A 91 -23.39 -8.51 15.25
N ALA A 92 -22.60 -9.15 14.39
CA ALA A 92 -21.23 -8.75 14.16
C ALA A 92 -21.18 -7.82 12.95
N ASP A 93 -20.96 -6.53 13.19
CA ASP A 93 -20.93 -5.52 12.13
C ASP A 93 -19.60 -5.53 11.37
N LEU A 94 -19.61 -4.99 10.16
CA LEU A 94 -18.43 -4.72 9.33
C LEU A 94 -18.33 -3.21 9.04
N PHE A 95 -17.25 -2.77 8.40
CA PHE A 95 -17.07 -1.38 7.98
C PHE A 95 -17.18 -1.24 6.45
N SER A 96 -17.13 0.00 5.95
CA SER A 96 -16.98 0.27 4.52
C SER A 96 -15.81 1.22 4.26
N SER A 97 -14.96 0.88 3.29
CA SER A 97 -13.82 1.72 2.89
C SER A 97 -14.24 2.97 2.11
N VAL A 98 -15.53 3.16 1.79
CA VAL A 98 -16.03 4.44 1.23
C VAL A 98 -16.55 5.39 2.31
N HIS A 99 -16.64 4.96 3.58
CA HIS A 99 -17.11 5.83 4.64
C HIS A 99 -16.01 6.82 5.06
N PRO A 100 -16.21 8.15 4.96
CA PRO A 100 -15.15 9.13 5.16
C PRO A 100 -14.57 9.11 6.58
N VAL A 101 -15.40 8.88 7.60
CA VAL A 101 -14.95 8.82 9.00
C VAL A 101 -14.10 7.57 9.25
N THR A 102 -14.43 6.44 8.61
CA THR A 102 -13.65 5.21 8.69
C THR A 102 -12.29 5.39 8.02
N VAL A 103 -12.25 5.99 6.83
CA VAL A 103 -10.99 6.31 6.16
C VAL A 103 -10.15 7.25 7.03
N ARG A 104 -10.73 8.33 7.57
CA ARG A 104 -10.00 9.24 8.46
C ARG A 104 -9.46 8.53 9.70
N ARG A 105 -10.23 7.63 10.29
CA ARG A 105 -9.78 6.82 11.44
C ARG A 105 -8.56 5.97 11.09
N HIS A 106 -8.53 5.35 9.91
CA HIS A 106 -7.37 4.59 9.46
C HIS A 106 -6.11 5.45 9.35
N PHE A 107 -6.21 6.65 8.78
CA PHE A 107 -5.08 7.59 8.72
C PHE A 107 -4.71 8.14 10.10
N ARG A 108 -5.67 8.30 11.00
CA ARG A 108 -5.40 8.67 12.39
C ARG A 108 -4.63 7.57 13.11
N TRP A 109 -4.99 6.30 12.92
CA TRP A 109 -4.17 5.20 13.43
C TRP A 109 -2.75 5.24 12.83
N MET A 110 -2.60 5.48 11.52
CA MET A 110 -1.26 5.63 10.93
C MET A 110 -0.45 6.72 11.64
N LYS A 111 -1.05 7.87 11.92
CA LYS A 111 -0.42 8.95 12.69
C LYS A 111 -0.08 8.52 14.12
N ASP A 112 -1.05 7.99 14.86
CA ASP A 112 -0.93 7.66 16.29
C ASP A 112 0.13 6.57 16.53
N TYR A 113 0.31 5.64 15.59
CA TYR A 113 1.31 4.57 15.66
C TYR A 113 2.59 4.87 14.87
N GLY A 114 2.73 6.06 14.25
CA GLY A 114 3.97 6.47 13.59
C GLY A 114 4.23 5.83 12.22
N LEU A 115 3.20 5.38 11.51
CA LEU A 115 3.28 5.07 10.09
C LEU A 115 3.26 6.38 9.29
N ASP A 116 4.11 6.47 8.28
CA ASP A 116 4.39 7.74 7.60
C ASP A 116 3.38 8.06 6.48
N GLY A 117 2.70 7.04 5.97
CA GLY A 117 1.64 7.21 4.99
C GLY A 117 1.22 5.93 4.27
N ALA A 118 0.39 6.10 3.25
CA ALA A 118 -0.24 5.01 2.51
C ALA A 118 0.04 5.12 1.00
N MET A 119 0.12 3.97 0.33
CA MET A 119 0.01 3.87 -1.11
C MET A 119 -1.38 3.31 -1.43
N LEU A 120 -2.29 4.18 -1.88
CA LEU A 120 -3.66 3.79 -2.20
C LEU A 120 -3.69 3.05 -3.54
N GLN A 121 -4.16 1.81 -3.52
CA GLN A 121 -4.37 1.03 -4.73
C GLN A 121 -5.63 1.49 -5.48
N ARG A 122 -5.41 1.88 -6.74
CA ARG A 122 -6.41 2.08 -7.76
C ARG A 122 -6.35 0.89 -8.71
N PHE A 123 -7.26 -0.06 -8.51
CA PHE A 123 -7.37 -1.25 -9.36
C PHE A 123 -7.73 -0.87 -10.78
N ALA A 124 -6.80 -1.09 -11.71
CA ALA A 124 -6.94 -0.62 -13.08
C ALA A 124 -8.11 -1.30 -13.82
N VAL A 125 -8.46 -2.53 -13.44
CA VAL A 125 -9.66 -3.24 -13.94
C VAL A 125 -10.97 -2.53 -13.60
N GLY A 126 -10.98 -1.70 -12.55
CA GLY A 126 -12.12 -0.87 -12.15
C GLY A 126 -12.11 0.53 -12.80
N LEU A 127 -11.07 0.88 -13.56
CA LEU A 127 -11.00 2.14 -14.29
C LEU A 127 -11.83 2.05 -15.58
N GLY A 128 -12.70 3.04 -15.78
CA GLY A 128 -13.63 3.10 -16.91
C GLY A 128 -14.84 3.94 -16.54
N GLU A 129 -15.98 3.69 -17.18
CA GLU A 129 -17.23 4.38 -16.88
C GLU A 129 -18.07 3.59 -15.87
N GLY A 130 -18.81 4.32 -15.03
CA GLY A 130 -19.81 3.75 -14.13
C GLY A 130 -19.43 3.72 -12.65
N ARG A 131 -20.23 3.00 -11.86
CA ARG A 131 -20.19 3.04 -10.38
C ARG A 131 -18.88 2.55 -9.77
N GLY A 132 -18.16 1.63 -10.44
CA GLY A 132 -16.86 1.15 -9.99
C GLY A 132 -15.82 2.27 -9.94
N ALA A 133 -15.65 2.98 -11.06
CA ALA A 133 -14.74 4.12 -11.16
C ALA A 133 -15.14 5.27 -10.20
N ALA A 134 -16.44 5.57 -10.10
CA ALA A 134 -16.94 6.57 -9.15
C ALA A 134 -16.63 6.20 -7.68
N SER A 135 -16.65 4.91 -7.35
CA SER A 135 -16.25 4.41 -6.04
C SER A 135 -14.75 4.57 -5.80
N LEU A 136 -13.89 4.26 -6.78
CA LEU A 136 -12.44 4.48 -6.69
C LEU A 136 -12.10 5.98 -6.49
N ASP A 137 -12.80 6.87 -7.18
CA ASP A 137 -12.63 8.32 -7.02
C ASP A 137 -13.11 8.82 -5.65
N THR A 138 -14.19 8.23 -5.13
CA THR A 138 -14.68 8.54 -3.78
C THR A 138 -13.67 8.15 -2.71
N VAL A 139 -13.10 6.94 -2.80
CA VAL A 139 -12.05 6.49 -1.88
C VAL A 139 -10.82 7.37 -1.97
N LEU A 140 -10.32 7.68 -3.19
CA LEU A 140 -9.18 8.58 -3.36
C LEU A 140 -9.41 9.93 -2.68
N ARG A 141 -10.58 10.54 -2.90
CA ARG A 141 -10.92 11.83 -2.32
C ARG A 141 -10.98 11.77 -0.78
N HIS A 142 -11.48 10.69 -0.21
CA HIS A 142 -11.47 10.47 1.25
C HIS A 142 -10.06 10.22 1.78
N CYS A 143 -9.23 9.43 1.10
CA CYS A 143 -7.84 9.20 1.47
C CYS A 143 -7.03 10.51 1.40
N THR A 144 -7.19 11.31 0.36
CA THR A 144 -6.52 12.63 0.23
C THR A 144 -6.91 13.54 1.40
N ALA A 145 -8.21 13.68 1.69
CA ALA A 145 -8.68 14.51 2.79
C ALA A 145 -8.17 14.02 4.16
N ALA A 146 -8.21 12.70 4.40
CA ALA A 146 -7.72 12.08 5.63
C ALA A 146 -6.20 12.22 5.80
N ALA A 147 -5.43 11.98 4.74
CA ALA A 147 -3.98 12.09 4.71
C ALA A 147 -3.55 13.53 5.02
N ASN A 148 -4.17 14.52 4.39
CA ASN A 148 -3.95 15.94 4.70
C ASN A 148 -4.29 16.27 6.15
N ALA A 149 -5.45 15.83 6.66
CA ALA A 149 -5.90 16.14 8.01
C ALA A 149 -5.01 15.51 9.11
N GLU A 150 -4.46 14.33 8.86
CA GLU A 150 -3.61 13.60 9.81
C GLU A 150 -2.11 13.73 9.49
N GLY A 151 -1.75 14.57 8.53
CA GLY A 151 -0.37 14.88 8.14
C GLY A 151 0.42 13.65 7.68
N ARG A 152 -0.23 12.73 6.97
CA ARG A 152 0.36 11.48 6.44
C ARG A 152 0.55 11.60 4.92
N SER A 153 1.56 10.92 4.38
CA SER A 153 1.78 10.92 2.94
C SER A 153 0.79 9.99 2.21
N LEU A 154 0.46 10.35 0.97
CA LEU A 154 -0.36 9.54 0.08
C LEU A 154 0.33 9.41 -1.29
N THR A 155 0.47 8.17 -1.75
CA THR A 155 0.91 7.83 -3.11
C THR A 155 -0.26 7.16 -3.82
N VAL A 156 -0.54 7.56 -5.05
CA VAL A 156 -1.45 6.82 -5.93
C VAL A 156 -0.70 5.62 -6.51
N MET A 157 -1.22 4.41 -6.29
CA MET A 157 -0.69 3.17 -6.85
C MET A 157 -1.70 2.57 -7.82
N TYR A 158 -1.33 2.36 -9.08
CA TYR A 158 -2.15 1.60 -10.01
C TYR A 158 -1.81 0.12 -9.96
N ASP A 159 -2.81 -0.71 -9.70
CA ASP A 159 -2.68 -2.17 -9.80
C ASP A 159 -3.21 -2.65 -11.15
N LEU A 160 -2.31 -3.15 -12.01
CA LEU A 160 -2.65 -3.60 -13.36
C LEU A 160 -3.01 -5.10 -13.41
N SER A 161 -3.10 -5.78 -12.27
CA SER A 161 -3.48 -7.20 -12.21
C SER A 161 -4.86 -7.41 -12.83
N GLY A 162 -4.94 -8.34 -13.79
CA GLY A 162 -6.16 -8.65 -14.54
C GLY A 162 -6.53 -7.64 -15.64
N LEU A 163 -5.79 -6.53 -15.79
CA LEU A 163 -6.01 -5.58 -16.88
C LEU A 163 -5.43 -6.13 -18.19
N THR A 164 -6.23 -6.13 -19.26
CA THR A 164 -5.74 -6.52 -20.58
C THR A 164 -4.79 -5.44 -21.14
N PRO A 165 -3.71 -5.80 -21.87
CA PRO A 165 -2.72 -4.83 -22.36
C PRO A 165 -3.31 -3.67 -23.17
N GLY A 166 -4.31 -3.96 -24.03
CA GLY A 166 -5.01 -2.93 -24.81
C GLY A 166 -5.78 -1.89 -23.97
N LYS A 167 -5.95 -2.10 -22.67
CA LYS A 167 -6.56 -1.14 -21.74
C LYS A 167 -5.53 -0.35 -20.92
N PHE A 168 -4.22 -0.57 -21.06
CA PHE A 168 -3.21 0.24 -20.37
C PHE A 168 -3.37 1.76 -20.59
N PRO A 169 -3.82 2.25 -21.77
CA PRO A 169 -4.09 3.68 -21.95
C PRO A 169 -5.13 4.27 -20.98
N THR A 170 -6.02 3.47 -20.38
CA THR A 170 -6.97 3.98 -19.37
C THR A 170 -6.25 4.40 -18.08
N VAL A 171 -5.14 3.77 -17.74
CA VAL A 171 -4.29 4.14 -16.60
C VAL A 171 -3.60 5.48 -16.86
N GLY A 172 -2.99 5.64 -18.05
CA GLY A 172 -2.35 6.90 -18.45
C GLY A 172 -3.34 8.07 -18.49
N ALA A 173 -4.54 7.84 -19.04
CA ALA A 173 -5.62 8.82 -19.05
C ALA A 173 -6.11 9.19 -17.64
N ASP A 174 -6.30 8.21 -16.74
CA ASP A 174 -6.68 8.47 -15.35
C ASP A 174 -5.62 9.29 -14.62
N TRP A 175 -4.34 8.94 -14.77
CA TRP A 175 -3.24 9.68 -14.15
C TRP A 175 -3.19 11.14 -14.62
N ARG A 176 -3.28 11.39 -15.93
CA ARG A 176 -3.32 12.76 -16.47
C ARG A 176 -4.51 13.55 -15.92
N ARG A 177 -5.67 12.92 -15.78
CA ARG A 177 -6.85 13.53 -15.16
C ARG A 177 -6.58 13.91 -13.70
N LEU A 178 -5.97 13.02 -12.91
CA LEU A 178 -5.63 13.30 -11.51
C LEU A 178 -4.59 14.42 -11.37
N VAL A 179 -3.55 14.42 -12.22
CA VAL A 179 -2.56 15.51 -12.27
C VAL A 179 -3.23 16.85 -12.60
N ALA A 180 -4.10 16.89 -13.62
CA ALA A 180 -4.85 18.09 -14.00
C ALA A 180 -5.79 18.57 -12.89
N ALA A 181 -6.38 17.64 -12.13
CA ALA A 181 -7.21 17.94 -10.96
C ALA A 181 -6.42 18.40 -9.72
N GLY A 182 -5.08 18.43 -9.78
CA GLY A 182 -4.23 18.91 -8.69
C GLY A 182 -3.85 17.86 -7.65
N GLN A 183 -4.12 16.57 -7.88
CA GLN A 183 -3.81 15.51 -6.92
C GLN A 183 -2.32 15.46 -6.52
N THR A 184 -1.41 15.83 -7.42
CA THR A 184 0.04 15.89 -7.15
C THR A 184 0.49 17.16 -6.43
N LYS A 185 -0.41 18.14 -6.26
CA LYS A 185 -0.17 19.40 -5.56
C LYS A 185 -0.75 19.40 -4.15
N GLU A 186 -1.49 18.35 -3.78
CA GLU A 186 -2.01 18.16 -2.43
C GLU A 186 -0.87 18.08 -1.41
N PRO A 187 -1.01 18.67 -0.21
CA PRO A 187 0.03 18.62 0.82
C PRO A 187 0.48 17.19 1.17
N CYS A 188 -0.45 16.22 1.15
CA CYS A 188 -0.14 14.82 1.41
C CYS A 188 0.63 14.12 0.27
N ALA A 189 0.77 14.72 -0.92
CA ALA A 189 1.41 14.07 -2.06
C ALA A 189 2.85 13.67 -1.75
N GLN A 190 3.12 12.35 -1.79
CA GLN A 190 4.49 11.85 -1.62
C GLN A 190 5.35 12.26 -2.81
N HIS A 191 6.53 12.78 -2.53
CA HIS A 191 7.53 13.11 -3.54
C HIS A 191 8.76 12.19 -3.43
N HIS A 192 9.48 12.08 -4.53
CA HIS A 192 10.77 11.41 -4.59
C HIS A 192 11.71 12.24 -5.47
N ARG A 193 12.81 12.73 -4.89
CA ARG A 193 13.82 13.55 -5.60
C ARG A 193 13.21 14.74 -6.35
N GLY A 194 12.33 15.46 -5.66
CA GLY A 194 11.68 16.68 -6.19
C GLY A 194 10.51 16.45 -7.15
N LYS A 195 10.10 15.21 -7.39
CA LYS A 195 8.97 14.87 -8.27
C LYS A 195 7.84 14.20 -7.49
N PRO A 196 6.56 14.44 -7.82
CA PRO A 196 5.46 13.67 -7.24
C PRO A 196 5.61 12.20 -7.60
N LEU A 197 5.37 11.32 -6.64
CA LEU A 197 5.51 9.87 -6.81
C LEU A 197 4.19 9.24 -7.25
N VAL A 198 4.27 8.37 -8.25
CA VAL A 198 3.20 7.44 -8.63
C VAL A 198 3.76 6.02 -8.66
N ALA A 199 2.96 5.05 -8.23
CA ALA A 199 3.33 3.65 -8.22
C ALA A 199 2.54 2.87 -9.28
N LEU A 200 3.20 1.93 -9.96
CA LEU A 200 2.58 1.01 -10.92
C LEU A 200 2.94 -0.42 -10.53
N TRP A 201 1.94 -1.27 -10.37
CA TRP A 201 2.10 -2.65 -9.91
C TRP A 201 1.82 -3.66 -11.03
N GLY A 202 2.69 -4.66 -11.14
CA GLY A 202 2.43 -5.86 -11.96
C GLY A 202 3.39 -6.05 -13.14
N LEU A 203 4.39 -5.20 -13.33
CA LEU A 203 5.37 -5.37 -14.42
C LEU A 203 6.30 -6.56 -14.14
N GLY A 204 6.37 -7.52 -15.06
CA GLY A 204 7.37 -8.58 -15.07
C GLY A 204 6.91 -9.90 -14.45
N PHE A 205 5.70 -10.00 -13.89
CA PHE A 205 5.19 -11.28 -13.39
C PHE A 205 4.84 -12.24 -14.53
N LYS A 206 5.14 -13.53 -14.35
CA LYS A 206 4.88 -14.58 -15.36
C LYS A 206 3.42 -15.08 -15.40
N ASP A 207 2.60 -14.72 -14.42
CA ASP A 207 1.20 -15.16 -14.29
C ASP A 207 0.22 -14.34 -15.15
N ARG A 208 0.75 -13.42 -15.97
CA ARG A 208 -0.01 -12.49 -16.81
C ARG A 208 0.72 -12.22 -18.12
N ALA A 209 0.07 -11.51 -19.04
CA ALA A 209 0.69 -11.12 -20.30
C ALA A 209 1.93 -10.23 -20.05
N PRO A 210 3.09 -10.50 -20.70
CA PRO A 210 4.29 -9.67 -20.57
C PRO A 210 4.07 -8.18 -20.84
N ALA A 211 3.32 -7.87 -21.91
CA ALA A 211 2.90 -6.53 -22.29
C ALA A 211 4.04 -5.47 -22.31
N LEU A 212 5.27 -5.87 -22.69
CA LEU A 212 6.45 -5.02 -22.51
C LEU A 212 6.37 -3.74 -23.35
N ALA A 213 5.75 -3.78 -24.53
CA ALA A 213 5.53 -2.61 -25.38
C ALA A 213 4.50 -1.64 -24.75
N GLU A 214 3.41 -2.17 -24.21
CA GLU A 214 2.37 -1.39 -23.54
C GLU A 214 2.89 -0.79 -22.23
N TRP A 215 3.71 -1.52 -21.48
CA TRP A 215 4.42 -1.01 -20.31
C TRP A 215 5.38 0.11 -20.67
N ALA A 216 6.15 -0.03 -21.76
CA ALA A 216 7.04 1.02 -22.24
C ALA A 216 6.26 2.32 -22.56
N ALA A 217 5.13 2.18 -23.28
CA ALA A 217 4.27 3.32 -23.62
C ALA A 217 3.67 3.99 -22.38
N LEU A 218 3.15 3.20 -21.43
CA LEU A 218 2.59 3.71 -20.18
C LEU A 218 3.66 4.43 -19.35
N LEU A 219 4.85 3.85 -19.18
CA LEU A 219 5.95 4.48 -18.45
C LEU A 219 6.37 5.81 -19.09
N ALA A 220 6.42 5.88 -20.42
CA ALA A 220 6.72 7.12 -21.12
C ALA A 220 5.64 8.19 -20.86
N GLU A 221 4.35 7.84 -20.95
CA GLU A 221 3.23 8.75 -20.69
C GLU A 221 3.24 9.26 -19.24
N ILE A 222 3.42 8.37 -18.26
CA ILE A 222 3.49 8.74 -16.84
C ILE A 222 4.67 9.68 -16.58
N ARG A 223 5.87 9.34 -17.06
CA ARG A 223 7.08 10.18 -16.86
C ARG A 223 6.97 11.54 -17.54
N ALA A 224 6.25 11.66 -18.65
CA ALA A 224 6.01 12.93 -19.33
C ALA A 224 5.21 13.93 -18.46
N THR A 225 4.49 13.46 -17.43
CA THR A 225 3.83 14.35 -16.45
C THR A 225 4.77 14.94 -15.41
N GLY A 226 6.07 14.59 -15.43
CA GLY A 226 7.06 15.02 -14.45
C GLY A 226 7.10 14.16 -13.17
N ALA A 227 6.37 13.05 -13.13
CA ALA A 227 6.32 12.14 -11.98
C ALA A 227 7.59 11.29 -11.84
N ALA A 228 7.92 10.94 -10.60
CA ALA A 228 8.79 9.81 -10.29
C ALA A 228 7.96 8.51 -10.28
N VAL A 229 8.55 7.40 -10.71
CA VAL A 229 7.85 6.12 -10.82
C VAL A 229 8.42 5.09 -9.87
N MET A 230 7.53 4.51 -9.04
CA MET A 230 7.77 3.25 -8.35
C MET A 230 7.18 2.10 -9.17
N LEU A 231 7.96 1.04 -9.36
CA LEU A 231 7.48 -0.22 -9.94
C LEU A 231 7.36 -1.30 -8.88
N GLY A 232 6.17 -1.91 -8.83
CA GLY A 232 5.88 -3.14 -8.14
C GLY A 232 6.14 -4.36 -9.00
N ILE A 233 7.11 -5.19 -8.62
CA ILE A 233 7.73 -6.20 -9.49
C ILE A 233 7.85 -7.57 -8.81
N PRO A 234 8.19 -8.65 -9.54
CA PRO A 234 8.45 -9.97 -8.96
C PRO A 234 9.58 -9.97 -7.94
N THR A 235 9.60 -10.93 -6.99
CA THR A 235 10.70 -11.05 -6.03
C THR A 235 12.04 -11.30 -6.71
N TYR A 236 12.07 -12.20 -7.68
CA TYR A 236 13.32 -12.68 -8.28
C TYR A 236 13.66 -11.98 -9.59
N TRP A 237 13.21 -10.72 -9.74
CA TRP A 237 13.39 -9.90 -10.94
C TRP A 237 14.85 -9.74 -11.37
N ARG A 238 15.79 -9.67 -10.43
CA ARG A 238 17.20 -9.43 -10.75
C ARG A 238 17.85 -10.61 -11.45
N ASP A 239 17.43 -11.82 -11.09
CA ASP A 239 17.93 -13.07 -11.69
C ASP A 239 16.99 -13.61 -12.78
N GLU A 240 15.85 -12.96 -13.03
CA GLU A 240 14.87 -13.33 -14.06
C GLU A 240 14.35 -14.78 -13.91
N LYS A 241 14.14 -15.20 -12.66
CA LYS A 241 13.72 -16.56 -12.30
C LYS A 241 12.42 -16.59 -11.50
N GLU A 242 11.95 -17.79 -11.17
CA GLU A 242 10.80 -18.05 -10.30
C GLU A 242 9.53 -17.31 -10.75
N ASP A 243 9.16 -16.21 -10.10
CA ASP A 243 7.96 -15.43 -10.40
C ASP A 243 8.14 -14.35 -11.48
N CYS A 244 9.37 -14.17 -11.94
CA CYS A 244 9.73 -13.20 -12.96
C CYS A 244 9.70 -13.79 -14.38
N LEU A 245 9.27 -12.98 -15.34
CA LEU A 245 9.49 -13.17 -16.75
C LEU A 245 10.99 -13.16 -17.09
N ALA A 246 11.45 -14.15 -17.85
CA ALA A 246 12.79 -14.19 -18.42
C ALA A 246 12.80 -13.50 -19.79
N ASP A 247 12.97 -12.18 -19.79
CA ASP A 247 13.05 -11.37 -21.00
C ASP A 247 14.04 -10.21 -20.80
N PRO A 248 15.12 -10.11 -21.62
CA PRO A 248 16.11 -9.04 -21.52
C PRO A 248 15.52 -7.62 -21.62
N ALA A 249 14.38 -7.45 -22.32
CA ALA A 249 13.73 -6.15 -22.46
C ALA A 249 13.11 -5.66 -21.13
N LEU A 250 12.76 -6.58 -20.21
CA LEU A 250 12.26 -6.22 -18.88
C LEU A 250 13.25 -5.35 -18.13
N ARG A 251 14.55 -5.68 -18.17
CA ARG A 251 15.60 -4.90 -17.50
C ARG A 251 15.64 -3.45 -17.99
N GLY A 252 15.41 -3.24 -19.28
CA GLY A 252 15.32 -1.91 -19.88
C GLY A 252 14.18 -1.08 -19.30
N LEU A 253 13.02 -1.69 -19.02
CA LEU A 253 11.89 -1.02 -18.39
C LEU A 253 12.15 -0.72 -16.91
N LEU A 254 12.74 -1.67 -16.16
CA LEU A 254 13.09 -1.48 -14.75
C LEU A 254 14.08 -0.32 -14.55
N ARG A 255 14.98 -0.09 -15.52
CA ARG A 255 15.88 1.07 -15.51
C ARG A 255 15.18 2.42 -15.64
N GLN A 256 13.94 2.47 -16.13
CA GLN A 256 13.18 3.71 -16.26
C GLN A 256 12.50 4.16 -14.96
N ALA A 257 12.41 3.27 -13.96
CA ALA A 257 11.83 3.59 -12.66
C ALA A 257 12.84 4.25 -11.71
N ASP A 258 12.31 5.01 -10.76
CA ASP A 258 13.07 5.63 -9.68
C ASP A 258 13.13 4.72 -8.44
N ILE A 259 12.09 3.92 -8.23
CA ILE A 259 11.94 3.01 -7.09
C ILE A 259 11.53 1.62 -7.58
N LEU A 260 12.17 0.57 -7.07
CA LEU A 260 11.78 -0.82 -7.30
C LEU A 260 11.31 -1.46 -6.00
N SER A 261 10.15 -2.11 -6.03
CA SER A 261 9.52 -2.75 -4.88
C SER A 261 9.09 -4.17 -5.21
N PRO A 262 9.92 -5.18 -4.91
CA PRO A 262 9.61 -6.58 -5.20
C PRO A 262 8.54 -7.15 -4.24
N TRP A 263 7.55 -7.88 -4.77
CA TRP A 263 6.49 -8.52 -3.97
C TRP A 263 6.97 -9.76 -3.24
N THR A 264 7.00 -9.73 -1.91
CA THR A 264 7.50 -10.84 -1.08
C THR A 264 6.41 -11.64 -0.38
N VAL A 265 5.15 -11.19 -0.40
CA VAL A 265 4.03 -11.93 0.21
C VAL A 265 3.93 -13.32 -0.43
N GLY A 266 3.94 -14.35 0.42
CA GLY A 266 3.94 -15.75 -0.01
C GLY A 266 5.28 -16.27 -0.56
N ARG A 267 6.37 -15.47 -0.54
CA ARG A 267 7.74 -15.92 -0.92
C ARG A 267 8.60 -16.27 0.29
N VAL A 268 8.23 -15.75 1.45
CA VAL A 268 8.83 -16.07 2.74
C VAL A 268 7.73 -16.47 3.71
N THR A 269 7.98 -17.48 4.55
CA THR A 269 6.95 -18.01 5.46
C THR A 269 7.43 -18.13 6.91
N THR A 270 8.72 -17.90 7.17
CA THR A 270 9.32 -17.96 8.52
C THR A 270 10.36 -16.85 8.72
N PRO A 271 10.70 -16.51 9.98
CA PRO A 271 11.79 -15.57 10.29
C PRO A 271 13.16 -15.97 9.71
N GLU A 272 13.47 -17.25 9.69
CA GLU A 272 14.70 -17.78 9.10
C GLU A 272 14.68 -17.61 7.58
N GLY A 273 13.53 -17.83 6.96
CA GLY A 273 13.29 -17.54 5.55
C GLY A 273 13.51 -16.07 5.21
N ALA A 274 13.11 -15.14 6.09
CA ALA A 274 13.34 -13.70 5.90
C ALA A 274 14.83 -13.37 5.93
N SER A 275 15.59 -13.99 6.86
CA SER A 275 17.04 -13.85 6.93
C SER A 275 17.74 -14.40 5.68
N ARG A 276 17.25 -15.51 5.12
CA ARG A 276 17.76 -16.06 3.85
C ARG A 276 17.45 -15.15 2.67
N LEU A 277 16.19 -14.71 2.55
CA LEU A 277 15.75 -13.78 1.49
C LEU A 277 16.57 -12.48 1.53
N SER A 278 16.85 -11.97 2.73
CA SER A 278 17.69 -10.79 2.91
C SER A 278 19.10 -10.97 2.32
N ARG A 279 19.78 -12.08 2.62
CA ARG A 279 21.14 -12.34 2.12
C ARG A 279 21.18 -12.67 0.62
N GLU A 280 20.27 -13.51 0.15
CA GLU A 280 20.33 -14.10 -1.19
C GLU A 280 19.63 -13.25 -2.26
N VAL A 281 18.67 -12.41 -1.86
CA VAL A 281 17.85 -11.62 -2.79
C VAL A 281 17.96 -10.13 -2.48
N TRP A 282 17.57 -9.68 -1.28
CA TRP A 282 17.51 -8.24 -1.01
C TRP A 282 18.88 -7.55 -1.02
N ALA A 283 19.93 -8.19 -0.48
CA ALA A 283 21.28 -7.61 -0.48
C ALA A 283 21.82 -7.36 -1.90
N PRO A 284 21.83 -8.35 -2.83
CA PRO A 284 22.27 -8.08 -4.19
C PRO A 284 21.31 -7.18 -4.98
N ASP A 285 20.00 -7.22 -4.70
CA ASP A 285 19.02 -6.29 -5.31
C ASP A 285 19.25 -4.84 -4.88
N GLN A 286 19.49 -4.61 -3.59
CA GLN A 286 19.85 -3.31 -3.04
C GLN A 286 21.13 -2.78 -3.68
N ALA A 287 22.16 -3.63 -3.80
CA ALA A 287 23.43 -3.25 -4.44
C ALA A 287 23.23 -2.85 -5.90
N TRP A 288 22.40 -3.58 -6.65
CA TRP A 288 22.04 -3.23 -8.02
C TRP A 288 21.30 -1.88 -8.07
N CYS A 289 20.31 -1.69 -7.20
CA CYS A 289 19.56 -0.44 -7.15
C CYS A 289 20.48 0.74 -6.83
N LEU A 290 21.40 0.59 -5.89
CA LEU A 290 22.37 1.64 -5.56
C LEU A 290 23.26 1.99 -6.76
N ALA A 291 23.79 0.99 -7.48
CA ALA A 291 24.59 1.20 -8.67
C ALA A 291 23.82 1.93 -9.80
N GLU A 292 22.54 1.61 -9.95
CA GLU A 292 21.63 2.23 -10.92
C GLU A 292 20.97 3.52 -10.38
N LYS A 293 21.41 3.99 -9.20
CA LYS A 293 20.91 5.19 -8.51
C LYS A 293 19.39 5.14 -8.27
N LYS A 294 18.85 4.00 -7.88
CA LYS A 294 17.43 3.77 -7.57
C LYS A 294 17.22 3.54 -6.08
N THR A 295 16.00 3.78 -5.63
CA THR A 295 15.59 3.35 -4.29
C THR A 295 15.07 1.92 -4.38
N TYR A 296 15.59 1.05 -3.52
CA TYR A 296 14.99 -0.26 -3.29
C TYR A 296 14.01 -0.15 -2.13
N LEU A 297 12.79 -0.66 -2.31
CA LEU A 297 11.72 -0.61 -1.33
C LEU A 297 11.29 -2.06 -1.00
N PRO A 298 11.87 -2.68 0.04
CA PRO A 298 11.47 -4.02 0.46
C PRO A 298 10.01 -4.05 0.91
N VAL A 299 9.30 -5.10 0.48
CA VAL A 299 7.96 -5.43 0.98
C VAL A 299 8.10 -6.35 2.20
N ILE A 300 7.39 -6.04 3.27
CA ILE A 300 7.27 -6.87 4.48
C ILE A 300 5.79 -7.05 4.83
N PHE A 301 5.42 -8.12 5.54
CA PHE A 301 4.02 -8.43 5.85
C PHE A 301 3.87 -9.20 7.18
N PRO A 302 2.73 -9.06 7.88
CA PRO A 302 2.58 -9.60 9.22
C PRO A 302 2.32 -11.11 9.27
N GLY A 303 1.85 -11.68 8.16
CA GLY A 303 1.43 -13.07 8.01
C GLY A 303 0.46 -13.17 6.82
N PHE A 304 -0.12 -14.33 6.59
CA PHE A 304 -0.98 -14.57 5.42
C PHE A 304 -2.01 -15.66 5.71
N SER A 305 -3.24 -15.42 5.28
CA SER A 305 -4.36 -16.37 5.38
C SER A 305 -5.42 -16.02 4.35
N TRP A 306 -5.82 -16.99 3.54
CA TRP A 306 -6.78 -16.79 2.45
C TRP A 306 -7.73 -17.99 2.31
N ARG A 307 -7.96 -18.74 3.39
CA ARG A 307 -8.78 -19.96 3.43
C ARG A 307 -10.17 -19.71 2.86
N ASN A 308 -10.87 -18.69 3.35
CA ASN A 308 -12.24 -18.40 2.91
C ASN A 308 -12.27 -17.97 1.44
N LEU A 309 -11.34 -17.10 1.01
CA LEU A 309 -11.19 -16.70 -0.39
C LEU A 309 -10.87 -17.88 -1.32
N SER A 310 -9.94 -18.75 -0.91
CA SER A 310 -9.53 -19.94 -1.64
C SER A 310 -10.69 -20.93 -1.79
N ALA A 311 -11.50 -21.11 -0.73
CA ALA A 311 -12.69 -21.95 -0.76
C ALA A 311 -13.73 -21.47 -1.80
N LEU A 312 -13.92 -20.15 -1.95
CA LEU A 312 -14.80 -19.58 -3.00
C LEU A 312 -14.31 -19.93 -4.42
N ARG A 313 -13.03 -20.28 -4.58
CA ARG A 313 -12.41 -20.70 -5.84
C ARG A 313 -12.33 -22.23 -5.97
N GLY A 314 -12.95 -22.98 -5.07
CA GLY A 314 -12.91 -24.45 -5.04
C GLY A 314 -11.56 -25.02 -4.61
N GLN A 315 -10.74 -24.22 -3.90
CA GLN A 315 -9.41 -24.60 -3.43
C GLN A 315 -9.40 -24.76 -1.91
N HIS A 316 -8.41 -25.50 -1.40
CA HIS A 316 -8.17 -25.66 0.03
C HIS A 316 -6.88 -24.95 0.42
N ALA A 317 -6.97 -24.03 1.37
CA ALA A 317 -5.82 -23.39 2.01
C ALA A 317 -5.96 -23.45 3.53
N PRO A 318 -4.85 -23.64 4.27
CA PRO A 318 -4.89 -23.62 5.72
C PRO A 318 -5.21 -22.21 6.24
N LEU A 319 -6.00 -22.14 7.31
CA LEU A 319 -6.22 -20.89 8.05
C LEU A 319 -4.91 -20.51 8.76
N GLY A 320 -4.48 -19.26 8.63
CA GLY A 320 -3.19 -18.80 9.16
C GLY A 320 -1.98 -19.46 8.46
N GLN A 321 -2.05 -19.67 7.14
CA GLN A 321 -1.01 -20.33 6.34
C GLN A 321 0.40 -19.82 6.63
N ILE A 322 0.56 -18.51 6.86
CA ILE A 322 1.79 -17.93 7.39
C ILE A 322 1.45 -17.28 8.73
N PRO A 323 1.84 -17.89 9.87
CA PRO A 323 1.49 -17.40 11.18
C PRO A 323 2.24 -16.11 11.52
N ARG A 324 1.58 -15.22 12.27
CA ARG A 324 2.16 -13.92 12.64
C ARG A 324 3.18 -13.99 13.79
N LEU A 325 3.13 -15.06 14.58
CA LEU A 325 4.05 -15.37 15.68
C LEU A 325 4.18 -14.22 16.69
N GLY A 326 3.06 -13.62 17.11
CA GLY A 326 3.05 -12.45 18.00
C GLY A 326 3.83 -11.25 17.47
N GLY A 327 3.99 -11.13 16.15
CA GLY A 327 4.77 -10.07 15.49
C GLY A 327 6.21 -10.43 15.17
N ARG A 328 6.76 -11.56 15.68
CA ARG A 328 8.14 -11.98 15.36
C ARG A 328 8.38 -12.14 13.86
N PHE A 329 7.38 -12.58 13.11
CA PHE A 329 7.49 -12.72 11.66
C PHE A 329 7.65 -11.37 10.96
N LEU A 330 6.81 -10.38 11.25
CA LEU A 330 6.92 -9.02 10.70
C LEU A 330 8.26 -8.38 11.08
N TRP A 331 8.62 -8.45 12.37
CA TRP A 331 9.82 -7.83 12.89
C TRP A 331 11.10 -8.40 12.26
N SER A 332 11.17 -9.72 12.11
CA SER A 332 12.32 -10.37 11.49
C SER A 332 12.59 -9.87 10.06
N GLN A 333 11.54 -9.61 9.28
CA GLN A 333 11.66 -9.03 7.94
C GLN A 333 12.16 -7.57 8.01
N ALA A 334 11.65 -6.76 8.94
CA ALA A 334 12.11 -5.38 9.10
C ALA A 334 13.60 -5.30 9.45
N VAL A 335 14.06 -6.11 10.41
CA VAL A 335 15.48 -6.21 10.80
C VAL A 335 16.32 -6.71 9.63
N ALA A 336 15.86 -7.76 8.93
CA ALA A 336 16.56 -8.34 7.80
C ALA A 336 16.67 -7.37 6.60
N ALA A 337 15.66 -6.52 6.37
CA ALA A 337 15.71 -5.46 5.36
C ALA A 337 16.66 -4.34 5.79
N ARG A 338 16.62 -3.91 7.06
CA ARG A 338 17.58 -2.91 7.58
C ARG A 338 19.02 -3.38 7.43
N ALA A 339 19.29 -4.66 7.64
CA ALA A 339 20.63 -5.24 7.50
C ALA A 339 21.21 -5.16 6.07
N THR A 340 20.37 -5.02 5.04
CA THR A 340 20.86 -4.82 3.66
C THR A 340 21.14 -3.35 3.34
N GLY A 341 20.84 -2.42 4.25
CA GLY A 341 20.95 -0.98 4.03
C GLY A 341 19.64 -0.34 3.54
N ALA A 342 18.50 -1.05 3.63
CA ALA A 342 17.21 -0.43 3.35
C ALA A 342 16.94 0.73 4.32
N THR A 343 16.50 1.87 3.78
CA THR A 343 16.15 3.07 4.55
C THR A 343 14.65 3.33 4.58
N THR A 344 13.86 2.51 3.88
CA THR A 344 12.40 2.61 3.80
C THR A 344 11.80 1.21 3.70
N LEU A 345 10.55 1.04 4.12
CA LEU A 345 9.82 -0.23 4.06
C LEU A 345 8.40 -0.01 3.54
N TYR A 346 7.92 -0.97 2.75
CA TYR A 346 6.53 -1.10 2.38
C TYR A 346 5.89 -2.24 3.17
N VAL A 347 4.83 -1.94 3.93
CA VAL A 347 4.07 -2.95 4.66
C VAL A 347 2.85 -3.38 3.84
N ALA A 348 2.86 -4.64 3.42
CA ALA A 348 1.73 -5.32 2.81
C ALA A 348 0.90 -6.04 3.88
N MET A 349 -0.30 -5.58 4.25
CA MET A 349 -1.02 -4.39 3.80
C MET A 349 -1.74 -3.74 5.00
N PHE A 350 -2.31 -2.54 4.84
CA PHE A 350 -3.07 -1.91 5.90
C PHE A 350 -4.39 -2.65 6.19
N ASP A 351 -5.23 -2.83 5.17
CA ASP A 351 -6.63 -3.27 5.28
C ASP A 351 -6.97 -4.58 4.55
N GLU A 352 -6.02 -5.32 4.01
CA GLU A 352 -6.27 -6.57 3.26
C GLU A 352 -6.67 -7.75 4.17
N LEU A 353 -7.96 -7.77 4.55
CA LEU A 353 -8.56 -8.79 5.43
C LEU A 353 -8.73 -10.15 4.75
N ASP A 354 -8.86 -10.15 3.42
CA ASP A 354 -9.14 -11.31 2.58
C ASP A 354 -7.94 -12.23 2.38
N GLU A 355 -6.74 -11.67 2.32
CA GLU A 355 -5.47 -12.42 2.28
C GLU A 355 -4.71 -12.41 3.61
N GLY A 356 -5.31 -11.83 4.65
CA GLY A 356 -4.83 -11.95 6.01
C GLY A 356 -3.53 -11.18 6.31
N THR A 357 -3.17 -10.24 5.45
CA THR A 357 -1.97 -9.40 5.56
C THR A 357 -2.24 -8.08 6.27
N ALA A 358 -3.50 -7.77 6.62
CA ALA A 358 -3.88 -6.52 7.26
C ALA A 358 -3.14 -6.23 8.58
N ILE A 359 -2.57 -5.04 8.72
CA ILE A 359 -2.00 -4.52 9.97
C ILE A 359 -2.98 -3.65 10.77
N MET A 360 -4.10 -3.21 10.17
CA MET A 360 -5.15 -2.50 10.88
C MET A 360 -5.67 -3.31 12.07
N LYS A 361 -6.37 -2.65 13.00
CA LYS A 361 -6.83 -3.29 14.23
C LYS A 361 -7.71 -4.50 13.95
N CYS A 362 -7.23 -5.68 14.33
CA CYS A 362 -7.87 -6.99 14.21
C CYS A 362 -7.64 -7.76 15.52
N GLY A 363 -8.34 -8.86 15.75
CA GLY A 363 -8.12 -9.68 16.96
C GLY A 363 -8.96 -9.25 18.18
N GLY A 364 -9.95 -8.38 17.98
CA GLY A 364 -11.05 -8.20 18.93
C GLY A 364 -12.02 -9.40 18.95
N PRO A 365 -13.21 -9.25 19.57
CA PRO A 365 -14.26 -10.27 19.50
C PRO A 365 -14.54 -10.65 18.04
N ARG A 366 -14.54 -11.95 17.75
CA ARG A 366 -14.84 -12.49 16.41
C ARG A 366 -16.18 -13.23 16.42
N PRO A 367 -16.95 -13.18 15.32
CA PRO A 367 -18.18 -13.96 15.21
C PRO A 367 -17.90 -15.45 15.08
N ILE A 368 -18.97 -16.24 15.18
CA ILE A 368 -18.93 -17.67 14.86
C ILE A 368 -18.55 -17.82 13.38
N GLY A 369 -17.50 -18.60 13.10
CA GLY A 369 -17.01 -18.84 11.75
C GLY A 369 -15.52 -19.21 11.69
N ASN A 370 -15.01 -19.35 10.47
CA ASN A 370 -13.60 -19.67 10.20
C ASN A 370 -12.77 -18.39 10.08
N PHE A 371 -12.43 -17.76 11.19
CA PHE A 371 -11.58 -16.56 11.24
C PHE A 371 -10.29 -16.85 12.00
N VAL A 372 -9.20 -16.22 11.59
CA VAL A 372 -7.90 -16.31 12.27
C VAL A 372 -8.04 -15.77 13.69
N ASP A 373 -7.48 -16.49 14.64
CA ASP A 373 -7.34 -16.02 16.01
C ASP A 373 -6.08 -15.15 16.15
N LEU A 374 -6.27 -13.89 16.50
CA LEU A 374 -5.19 -12.93 16.80
C LEU A 374 -5.27 -12.42 18.24
N SER A 375 -5.93 -13.16 19.14
CA SER A 375 -6.07 -12.78 20.56
C SER A 375 -4.78 -12.96 21.37
N ASP A 376 -3.70 -13.45 20.74
CA ASP A 376 -2.38 -13.58 21.34
C ASP A 376 -1.68 -12.23 21.57
N VAL A 377 -2.15 -11.16 20.93
CA VAL A 377 -1.62 -9.80 21.04
C VAL A 377 -2.75 -8.77 21.09
N PRO A 378 -2.51 -7.54 21.60
CA PRO A 378 -3.46 -6.43 21.50
C PRO A 378 -3.86 -6.14 20.04
N SER A 379 -5.08 -5.66 19.82
CA SER A 379 -5.59 -5.47 18.45
C SER A 379 -4.79 -4.47 17.62
N ASP A 380 -4.10 -3.53 18.28
CA ASP A 380 -3.25 -2.52 17.67
C ASP A 380 -1.78 -2.92 17.50
N HIS A 381 -1.42 -4.16 17.86
CA HIS A 381 -0.03 -4.62 17.92
C HIS A 381 0.73 -4.44 16.60
N TYR A 382 0.10 -4.74 15.47
CA TYR A 382 0.75 -4.67 14.16
C TYR A 382 0.92 -3.24 13.65
N LEU A 383 0.03 -2.31 14.03
CA LEU A 383 0.23 -0.88 13.79
C LEU A 383 1.43 -0.38 14.60
N TRP A 384 1.45 -0.69 15.90
CA TRP A 384 2.55 -0.31 16.79
C TRP A 384 3.90 -0.85 16.32
N LEU A 385 3.95 -2.13 15.93
CA LEU A 385 5.19 -2.78 15.49
C LEU A 385 5.70 -2.21 14.15
N SER A 386 4.81 -1.87 13.21
CA SER A 386 5.17 -1.12 12.00
C SER A 386 5.75 0.26 12.32
N GLY A 387 5.21 0.95 13.33
CA GLY A 387 5.78 2.18 13.87
C GLY A 387 7.20 2.00 14.42
N GLN A 388 7.42 0.94 15.21
CA GLN A 388 8.74 0.62 15.74
C GLN A 388 9.75 0.31 14.62
N ALA A 389 9.32 -0.33 13.53
CA ALA A 389 10.17 -0.52 12.37
C ALA A 389 10.62 0.82 11.76
N GLY A 390 9.74 1.83 11.72
CA GLY A 390 10.11 3.19 11.29
C GLY A 390 11.13 3.86 12.21
N ARG A 391 10.93 3.74 13.52
CA ARG A 391 11.90 4.22 14.52
C ARG A 391 13.27 3.56 14.35
N MET A 392 13.29 2.25 14.07
CA MET A 392 14.52 1.50 13.79
C MET A 392 15.21 1.98 12.51
N LEU A 393 14.47 2.23 11.43
CA LEU A 393 15.04 2.76 10.19
C LEU A 393 15.71 4.13 10.39
N ARG A 394 15.11 4.98 11.23
CA ARG A 394 15.63 6.31 11.59
C ARG A 394 16.73 6.28 12.66
N GLY A 395 17.07 5.09 13.19
CA GLY A 395 18.10 4.94 14.21
C GLY A 395 17.68 5.41 15.61
N GLU A 396 16.38 5.61 15.85
CA GLU A 396 15.85 5.99 17.16
C GLU A 396 15.83 4.82 18.15
N ILE A 397 15.80 3.59 17.64
CA ILE A 397 15.94 2.34 18.39
C ILE A 397 16.92 1.41 17.67
N PRO A 398 17.63 0.51 18.40
CA PRO A 398 18.57 -0.42 17.77
C PRO A 398 17.85 -1.45 16.90
N ALA A 399 18.54 -1.90 15.84
CA ALA A 399 18.10 -3.03 15.02
C ALA A 399 18.46 -4.36 15.70
N ASN A 400 17.71 -4.73 16.75
CA ASN A 400 17.86 -6.01 17.45
C ASN A 400 16.89 -7.06 16.86
N PRO A 401 17.32 -8.33 16.64
CA PRO A 401 16.41 -9.44 16.39
C PRO A 401 15.25 -9.61 17.37
N ASP A 402 15.43 -9.25 18.64
CA ASP A 402 14.36 -9.30 19.64
C ASP A 402 13.27 -8.26 19.36
N LEU A 403 12.01 -8.61 19.66
CA LEU A 403 10.91 -7.67 19.55
C LEU A 403 11.15 -6.45 20.45
N PRO A 404 10.75 -5.24 19.99
CA PRO A 404 10.72 -4.08 20.88
C PRO A 404 9.77 -4.33 22.06
N GLN A 405 10.01 -3.65 23.18
CA GLN A 405 9.11 -3.68 24.33
C GLN A 405 8.09 -2.54 24.22
N ARG A 406 6.85 -2.83 24.61
CA ARG A 406 5.73 -1.88 24.55
C ARG A 406 5.68 -1.01 25.80
#